data_AF-A0A0S6V3B4-F1
#
_entry.id   AF-A0A0S6V3B4-F1
#
_cell.length_a   1.000
_cell.length_b   1.000
_cell.length_c   1.000
_cell.angle_alpha   90.00
_cell.angle_beta   90.00
_cell.angle_gamma   90.00
#
_symmetry.space_group_name_H-M   'P 1'
#
loop_
_entity.id
_entity.type
_entity.pdbx_description
1 polymer ?
#
loop_
_entity_poly.entity_id
_entity_poly.type
_entity_poly.pdbx_seq_one_letter_code
_entity_poly.pdbx_strand_id
1 'polypeptide(L)'
;MTGGHGVTRQEEPRLYNLLENLCISRGITMPKLKIMESPALNAFATGLNPRQYSITVTTGLLDALDDKEIEAVLGHELTHIKNGDVQLMVVAVIIAGVVGFFGELFFRLFTNLNWSSGSGGSWSSGSSSRSSSSSSDSKSSGGGAIIVIIIAIVLIVLAWLLSQVVKLALSRSREYLADAGSVELTKDPDAMISALRKIEGRGELPGATSAVMELCVDNPREGFADLFATHPSVQSRVEALVKFAGGRDPGPLPDPTEETEQPEAEQVGAQDGPPPLSQGPWSDGAGPANLPSVPAPSPSAAPAANPMGPWGRH
;
A
#
# COMPACT_ATOMS: atom_id res chain seq x y z
N MET A 1 -2.71 10.94 15.32
CA MET A 1 -1.68 11.68 14.57
C MET A 1 -0.57 10.69 14.32
N THR A 2 -0.44 10.18 13.09
CA THR A 2 0.70 9.33 12.71
C THR A 2 1.93 10.22 12.71
N GLY A 3 2.98 9.80 13.41
CA GLY A 3 4.14 10.61 13.83
C GLY A 3 5.12 11.00 12.72
N GLY A 4 4.66 11.28 11.50
CA GLY A 4 5.52 11.69 10.40
C GLY A 4 5.87 13.19 10.46
N HIS A 5 7.15 13.52 10.30
CA HIS A 5 7.61 14.90 10.16
C HIS A 5 7.53 15.33 8.68
N GLY A 6 7.19 16.59 8.44
CA GLY A 6 7.13 17.13 7.08
C GLY A 6 8.53 17.39 6.56
N VAL A 7 8.76 17.05 5.29
CA VAL A 7 10.09 17.12 4.69
C VAL A 7 10.10 18.14 3.56
N THR A 8 11.16 18.94 3.53
CA THR A 8 11.42 19.95 2.50
C THR A 8 12.43 19.44 1.48
N ARG A 9 12.49 20.09 0.32
CA ARG A 9 13.48 19.76 -0.73
C ARG A 9 14.94 19.83 -0.24
N GLN A 10 15.23 20.64 0.77
CA GLN A 10 16.58 20.78 1.31
C GLN A 10 16.98 19.61 2.20
N GLU A 11 16.01 19.00 2.88
CA GLU A 11 16.23 17.87 3.78
C GLU A 11 16.35 16.57 2.98
N GLU A 12 15.40 16.28 2.08
CA GLU A 12 15.42 15.07 1.25
C GLU A 12 15.24 15.40 -0.24
N PRO A 13 16.29 15.87 -0.93
CA PRO A 13 16.21 16.24 -2.33
C PRO A 13 15.88 15.05 -3.23
N ARG A 14 16.38 13.85 -2.90
CA ARG A 14 16.15 12.61 -3.66
C ARG A 14 14.65 12.31 -3.77
N LEU A 15 14.00 12.11 -2.63
CA LEU A 15 12.58 11.75 -2.57
C LEU A 15 11.68 12.88 -3.10
N TYR A 16 12.02 14.13 -2.77
CA TYR A 16 11.24 15.30 -3.22
C TYR A 16 11.25 15.43 -4.74
N ASN A 17 12.40 15.22 -5.39
CA ASN A 17 12.52 15.32 -6.85
C ASN A 17 11.72 14.21 -7.57
N LEU A 18 11.73 12.97 -7.04
CA LEU A 18 10.92 11.88 -7.61
C LEU A 18 9.44 12.25 -7.62
N LEU A 19 8.90 12.69 -6.47
CA LEU A 19 7.50 13.10 -6.37
C LEU A 19 7.18 14.34 -7.21
N GLU A 20 8.07 15.34 -7.22
CA GLU A 20 7.91 16.57 -8.00
C GLU A 20 7.82 16.26 -9.50
N ASN A 21 8.68 15.39 -10.03
CA ASN A 21 8.67 14.98 -11.44
C ASN A 21 7.34 14.31 -11.82
N LEU A 22 6.84 13.39 -10.99
CA LEU A 22 5.54 12.74 -11.19
C LEU A 22 4.39 13.75 -11.20
N CYS A 23 4.39 14.70 -10.26
CA CYS A 23 3.39 15.76 -10.19
C CYS A 23 3.41 16.66 -11.43
N ILE A 24 4.59 17.07 -11.88
CA ILE A 24 4.77 17.90 -13.08
C ILE A 24 4.22 17.18 -14.32
N SER A 25 4.53 15.88 -14.47
CA SER A 25 4.11 15.09 -15.64
C SER A 25 2.58 15.04 -15.85
N ARG A 26 1.82 15.18 -14.76
CA ARG A 26 0.34 15.11 -14.76
C ARG A 26 -0.36 16.42 -14.39
N GLY A 27 0.39 17.50 -14.18
CA GLY A 27 -0.16 18.80 -13.78
C GLY A 27 -0.87 18.76 -12.42
N ILE A 28 -0.40 17.91 -11.50
CA ILE A 28 -0.98 17.75 -10.16
C ILE A 28 -0.26 18.71 -9.20
N THR A 29 -1.01 19.34 -8.30
CA THR A 29 -0.41 20.15 -7.22
C THR A 29 0.36 19.24 -6.27
N MET A 30 1.63 19.56 -6.02
CA MET A 30 2.49 18.74 -5.17
C MET A 30 1.88 18.57 -3.76
N PRO A 31 1.58 17.33 -3.33
CA PRO A 31 1.11 17.09 -1.97
C PRO A 31 2.25 17.26 -0.97
N LYS A 32 1.93 17.44 0.31
CA LYS A 32 2.96 17.53 1.35
C LYS A 32 3.64 16.17 1.50
N LEU A 33 4.96 16.15 1.46
CA LEU A 33 5.74 14.95 1.68
C LEU A 33 6.12 14.84 3.16
N LYS A 34 5.98 13.64 3.73
CA LYS A 34 6.32 13.35 5.13
C LYS A 34 7.14 12.07 5.21
N ILE A 35 8.06 12.04 6.17
CA ILE A 35 8.80 10.83 6.53
C ILE A 35 8.40 10.41 7.95
N MET A 36 8.15 9.11 8.11
CA MET A 36 7.82 8.49 9.38
C MET A 36 8.93 7.51 9.77
N GLU A 37 9.47 7.70 10.98
CA GLU A 37 10.46 6.79 11.54
C GLU A 37 9.82 5.44 11.86
N SER A 38 10.04 4.45 11.00
CA SER A 38 9.55 3.09 11.18
C SER A 38 10.32 2.12 10.28
N PRO A 39 10.71 0.93 10.80
CA PRO A 39 11.36 -0.09 9.98
C PRO A 39 10.40 -0.80 9.01
N ALA A 40 9.08 -0.58 9.14
CA ALA A 40 8.10 -1.16 8.22
C ALA A 40 8.29 -0.62 6.80
N LEU A 41 8.05 -1.44 5.78
CA LEU A 41 8.09 -1.03 4.38
C LEU A 41 6.70 -0.53 3.99
N ASN A 42 6.43 0.76 4.16
CA ASN A 42 5.09 1.28 3.97
C ASN A 42 5.07 2.73 3.47
N ALA A 43 4.04 3.04 2.68
CA ALA A 43 3.69 4.39 2.26
C ALA A 43 2.17 4.53 2.26
N PHE A 44 1.67 5.75 2.44
CA PHE A 44 0.24 6.02 2.35
C PHE A 44 -0.06 7.49 2.07
N ALA A 45 -1.09 7.72 1.26
CA ALA A 45 -1.68 9.01 0.98
C ALA A 45 -2.81 9.36 1.97
N THR A 46 -2.86 10.62 2.38
CA THR A 46 -3.89 11.16 3.30
C THR A 46 -4.39 12.50 2.81
N GLY A 47 -5.59 12.89 3.24
CA GLY A 47 -6.18 14.20 2.98
C GLY A 47 -7.47 14.11 2.16
N LEU A 48 -8.32 15.13 2.30
CA LEU A 48 -9.60 15.22 1.59
C LEU A 48 -9.64 16.34 0.55
N ASN A 49 -8.62 17.21 0.51
CA ASN A 49 -8.58 18.36 -0.37
C ASN A 49 -7.15 18.57 -0.90
N PRO A 50 -6.97 19.20 -2.07
CA PRO A 50 -5.66 19.49 -2.66
C PRO A 50 -4.64 20.14 -1.71
N ARG A 51 -5.09 21.03 -0.81
CA ARG A 51 -4.22 21.73 0.15
C ARG A 51 -3.82 20.89 1.36
N GLN A 52 -4.55 19.79 1.60
CA GLN A 52 -4.39 18.91 2.75
C GLN A 52 -3.77 17.56 2.37
N TYR A 53 -3.63 17.27 1.07
CA TYR A 53 -3.02 16.01 0.66
C TYR A 53 -1.60 15.90 1.18
N SER A 54 -1.30 14.75 1.77
CA SER A 54 0.06 14.39 2.16
C SER A 54 0.35 12.93 1.89
N ILE A 55 1.52 12.67 1.31
CA ILE A 55 2.08 11.32 1.14
C ILE A 55 3.10 11.13 2.25
N THR A 56 2.94 10.06 3.02
CA THR A 56 3.87 9.68 4.09
C THR A 56 4.60 8.43 3.67
N VAL A 57 5.93 8.43 3.80
CA VAL A 57 6.80 7.29 3.49
C VAL A 57 7.58 6.91 4.75
N THR A 58 7.78 5.62 5.01
CA THR A 58 8.58 5.17 6.14
C THR A 58 10.07 5.13 5.83
N THR A 59 10.92 5.26 6.84
CA THR A 59 12.38 5.10 6.68
C THR A 59 12.75 3.70 6.19
N GLY A 60 12.09 2.65 6.69
CA GLY A 60 12.30 1.28 6.20
C GLY A 60 12.01 1.09 4.72
N LEU A 61 11.03 1.81 4.15
CA LEU A 61 10.76 1.77 2.71
C LEU A 61 11.87 2.45 1.92
N LEU A 62 12.38 3.60 2.39
CA LEU A 62 13.46 4.34 1.73
C LEU A 62 14.78 3.57 1.70
N ASP A 63 15.04 2.76 2.73
CA ASP A 63 16.23 1.95 2.86
C ASP A 63 16.16 0.66 2.01
N ALA A 64 14.96 0.10 1.83
CA ALA A 64 14.76 -1.17 1.14
C ALA A 64 14.56 -1.05 -0.39
N LEU A 65 14.02 0.07 -0.87
CA LEU A 65 13.66 0.27 -2.28
C LEU A 65 14.66 1.17 -3.02
N ASP A 66 14.90 0.86 -4.28
CA ASP A 66 15.66 1.72 -5.19
C ASP A 66 14.84 2.91 -5.71
N ASP A 67 15.46 3.82 -6.46
CA ASP A 67 14.80 5.02 -6.97
C ASP A 67 13.57 4.72 -7.84
N LYS A 68 13.63 3.69 -8.67
CA LYS A 68 12.54 3.35 -9.58
C LYS A 68 11.38 2.71 -8.81
N GLU A 69 11.70 1.87 -7.84
CA GLU A 69 10.73 1.24 -6.95
C GLU A 69 10.03 2.29 -6.08
N ILE A 70 10.78 3.23 -5.49
CA ILE A 70 10.21 4.37 -4.75
C ILE A 70 9.33 5.21 -5.67
N GLU A 71 9.78 5.52 -6.88
CA GLU A 71 8.99 6.27 -7.86
C GLU A 71 7.68 5.55 -8.22
N ALA A 72 7.71 4.22 -8.37
CA ALA A 72 6.51 3.40 -8.60
C ALA A 72 5.54 3.43 -7.40
N VAL A 73 6.03 3.32 -6.16
CA VAL A 73 5.20 3.44 -4.97
C VAL A 73 4.60 4.84 -4.86
N LEU A 74 5.39 5.89 -5.08
CA LEU A 74 4.90 7.27 -5.09
C LEU A 74 3.87 7.51 -6.21
N GLY A 75 4.06 6.91 -7.39
CA GLY A 75 3.11 6.96 -8.49
C GLY A 75 1.77 6.30 -8.15
N HIS A 76 1.80 5.20 -7.40
CA HIS A 76 0.62 4.51 -6.88
C HIS A 76 -0.13 5.42 -5.89
N GLU A 77 0.56 5.95 -4.88
CA GLU A 77 -0.03 6.88 -3.89
C GLU A 77 -0.58 8.16 -4.52
N LEU A 78 0.15 8.72 -5.50
CA LEU A 78 -0.28 9.91 -6.23
C LEU A 78 -1.53 9.62 -7.07
N THR A 79 -1.67 8.40 -7.59
CA THR A 79 -2.86 7.99 -8.33
C THR A 79 -4.10 7.95 -7.43
N HIS A 80 -3.97 7.50 -6.18
CA HIS A 80 -5.07 7.57 -5.21
C HIS A 80 -5.53 9.00 -4.93
N ILE A 81 -4.56 9.93 -4.83
CA ILE A 81 -4.86 11.35 -4.65
C ILE A 81 -5.57 11.90 -5.90
N LYS A 82 -5.02 11.64 -7.09
CA LYS A 82 -5.54 12.13 -8.37
C LYS A 82 -6.97 11.66 -8.62
N ASN A 83 -7.27 10.40 -8.32
CA ASN A 83 -8.58 9.81 -8.58
C ASN A 83 -9.57 10.03 -7.42
N GLY A 84 -9.14 10.66 -6.32
CA GLY A 84 -10.00 11.00 -5.19
C GLY A 84 -10.51 9.78 -4.42
N ASP A 85 -9.68 8.76 -4.23
CA ASP A 85 -10.04 7.45 -3.66
C ASP A 85 -10.68 7.57 -2.29
N VAL A 86 -10.04 8.35 -1.41
CA VAL A 86 -10.52 8.63 -0.06
C VAL A 86 -11.89 9.31 -0.09
N GLN A 87 -12.10 10.27 -1.00
CA GLN A 87 -13.39 10.96 -1.14
C GLN A 87 -14.50 10.01 -1.61
N LEU A 88 -14.19 9.14 -2.59
CA LEU A 88 -15.16 8.16 -3.08
C LEU A 88 -15.57 7.21 -1.94
N MET A 89 -14.62 6.71 -1.15
CA MET A 89 -14.93 5.82 -0.03
C MET A 89 -15.79 6.51 1.04
N VAL A 90 -15.47 7.77 1.37
CA VAL A 90 -16.30 8.57 2.30
C VAL A 90 -17.73 8.74 1.76
N VAL A 91 -17.89 9.10 0.49
CA VAL A 91 -19.21 9.24 -0.15
C VAL A 91 -19.96 7.90 -0.16
N ALA A 92 -19.29 6.78 -0.47
CA ALA A 92 -19.90 5.45 -0.45
C ALA A 92 -20.36 5.05 0.96
N VAL A 93 -19.59 5.36 2.00
CA VAL A 93 -19.97 5.12 3.40
C VAL A 93 -21.18 5.97 3.80
N ILE A 94 -21.21 7.25 3.41
CA ILE A 94 -22.36 8.14 3.65
C ILE A 94 -23.62 7.61 2.97
N ILE A 95 -23.54 7.23 1.69
CA ILE A 95 -24.69 6.69 0.95
C ILE A 95 -25.20 5.40 1.60
N ALA A 96 -24.30 4.49 1.97
CA ALA A 96 -24.67 3.27 2.70
C ALA A 96 -25.37 3.57 4.04
N GLY A 97 -24.87 4.56 4.78
CA GLY A 97 -25.47 5.02 6.03
C GLY A 97 -26.87 5.63 5.83
N VAL A 98 -27.06 6.43 4.78
CA VAL A 98 -28.36 7.03 4.42
C VAL A 98 -29.38 5.94 4.06
N VAL A 99 -28.98 4.96 3.23
CA VAL A 99 -29.85 3.82 2.88
C VAL A 99 -30.23 3.02 4.12
N GLY A 100 -29.28 2.74 5.01
CA GLY A 100 -29.54 2.07 6.29
C GLY A 100 -30.49 2.86 7.19
N PHE A 101 -30.30 4.18 7.28
CA PHE A 101 -31.17 5.08 8.04
C PHE A 101 -32.62 5.06 7.52
N PHE A 102 -32.81 5.14 6.20
CA PHE A 102 -34.15 5.06 5.62
C PHE A 102 -34.78 3.67 5.75
N GLY A 103 -33.98 2.60 5.68
CA GLY A 103 -34.43 1.24 5.96
C GLY A 103 -34.97 1.09 7.39
N GLU A 104 -34.21 1.58 8.37
CA GLU A 104 -34.63 1.61 9.78
C GLU A 104 -35.84 2.53 10.00
N LEU A 105 -35.86 3.72 9.38
CA LEU A 105 -36.98 4.65 9.48
C LEU A 105 -38.28 4.06 8.90
N PHE A 106 -38.20 3.43 7.73
CA PHE A 106 -39.33 2.75 7.11
C PHE A 106 -39.81 1.58 7.97
N PHE A 107 -38.89 0.77 8.50
CA PHE A 107 -39.24 -0.32 9.41
C PHE A 107 -39.93 0.19 10.69
N ARG A 108 -39.38 1.24 11.31
CA ARG A 108 -39.98 1.89 12.50
C ARG A 108 -41.34 2.50 12.23
N LEU A 109 -41.52 3.14 11.08
CA LEU A 109 -42.77 3.78 10.71
C LEU A 109 -43.83 2.73 10.37
N PHE A 110 -43.47 1.70 9.61
CA PHE A 110 -44.36 0.59 9.26
C PHE A 110 -44.77 -0.20 10.51
N THR A 111 -43.84 -0.48 11.42
CA THR A 111 -44.15 -1.18 12.68
C THR A 111 -44.97 -0.32 13.64
N ASN A 112 -44.67 0.97 13.83
CA ASN A 112 -45.47 1.86 14.69
C ASN A 112 -46.86 2.18 14.12
N LEU A 113 -46.98 2.40 12.81
CA LEU A 113 -48.27 2.73 12.18
C LEU A 113 -49.19 1.50 12.11
N ASN A 114 -48.67 0.31 11.75
CA ASN A 114 -49.48 -0.92 11.80
C ASN A 114 -49.79 -1.39 13.22
N TRP A 115 -49.01 -0.94 14.23
CA TRP A 115 -49.31 -1.16 15.63
C TRP A 115 -50.40 -0.20 16.16
N SER A 116 -50.46 1.04 15.65
CA SER A 116 -51.43 2.07 16.05
C SER A 116 -52.76 2.03 15.27
N SER A 117 -52.76 1.54 14.02
CA SER A 117 -53.99 1.40 13.22
C SER A 117 -54.37 -0.07 12.98
N GLY A 118 -54.86 -0.76 14.02
CA GLY A 118 -55.98 -1.69 13.83
C GLY A 118 -55.70 -3.19 13.58
N SER A 119 -54.64 -3.80 14.13
CA SER A 119 -54.61 -5.27 14.29
C SER A 119 -53.96 -5.67 15.61
N GLY A 120 -54.79 -5.85 16.63
CA GLY A 120 -54.42 -6.08 18.01
C GLY A 120 -53.52 -7.30 18.25
N GLY A 121 -52.59 -7.14 19.20
CA GLY A 121 -51.74 -8.19 19.72
C GLY A 121 -50.82 -7.70 20.82
N SER A 122 -51.40 -7.09 21.87
CA SER A 122 -50.73 -6.58 23.09
C SER A 122 -49.54 -7.42 23.55
N TRP A 123 -48.33 -6.83 23.49
CA TRP A 123 -47.20 -7.24 24.31
C TRP A 123 -47.22 -6.40 25.59
N SER A 124 -48.19 -6.67 26.45
CA SER A 124 -48.12 -6.28 27.85
C SER A 124 -48.06 -7.55 28.70
N SER A 125 -46.86 -7.84 29.19
CA SER A 125 -46.63 -8.73 30.33
C SER A 125 -47.53 -8.27 31.48
N GLY A 126 -48.48 -9.13 31.86
CA GLY A 126 -49.68 -8.73 32.56
C GLY A 126 -49.52 -8.32 34.03
N SER A 127 -50.52 -7.55 34.48
CA SER A 127 -51.29 -7.90 35.68
C SER A 127 -52.66 -7.24 35.62
N SER A 128 -53.71 -8.04 35.42
CA SER A 128 -55.00 -7.89 36.10
C SER A 128 -55.99 -8.93 35.61
N SER A 129 -56.80 -9.37 36.56
CA SER A 129 -57.54 -10.61 36.61
C SER A 129 -59.01 -10.43 36.23
N ARG A 130 -59.55 -11.43 35.50
CA ARG A 130 -60.97 -11.92 35.47
C ARG A 130 -62.00 -10.95 34.83
N SER A 131 -63.01 -11.34 34.03
CA SER A 131 -63.57 -12.64 33.59
C SER A 131 -64.69 -12.41 32.53
N SER A 132 -64.90 -13.40 31.64
CA SER A 132 -66.15 -13.82 30.92
C SER A 132 -66.88 -12.81 29.99
N SER A 133 -67.43 -13.12 28.80
CA SER A 133 -67.91 -14.38 28.21
C SER A 133 -68.17 -14.24 26.68
N SER A 134 -68.15 -15.39 26.01
CA SER A 134 -68.92 -15.81 24.81
C SER A 134 -68.57 -15.36 23.37
N SER A 135 -68.55 -16.40 22.54
CA SER A 135 -68.84 -16.51 21.10
C SER A 135 -67.69 -16.35 20.10
N SER A 136 -67.75 -17.30 19.17
CA SER A 136 -66.82 -17.69 18.11
C SER A 136 -66.53 -16.59 17.09
N ASP A 137 -65.27 -16.44 16.70
CA ASP A 137 -64.89 -16.68 15.31
C ASP A 137 -63.37 -16.81 15.14
N SER A 138 -62.97 -17.76 14.30
CA SER A 138 -61.59 -18.04 13.94
C SER A 138 -60.99 -16.93 13.09
N LYS A 139 -59.88 -16.32 13.52
CA LYS A 139 -58.88 -15.71 12.63
C LYS A 139 -57.52 -15.62 13.31
N SER A 140 -56.71 -16.64 13.07
CA SER A 140 -55.29 -16.70 13.41
C SER A 140 -54.47 -15.77 12.50
N SER A 141 -54.48 -14.46 12.75
CA SER A 141 -53.67 -13.50 11.97
C SER A 141 -52.41 -13.00 12.69
N GLY A 142 -52.00 -13.61 13.80
CA GLY A 142 -50.73 -13.27 14.47
C GLY A 142 -49.48 -13.76 13.71
N GLY A 143 -49.60 -14.84 12.93
CA GLY A 143 -48.47 -15.41 12.19
C GLY A 143 -48.01 -14.57 10.99
N GLY A 144 -48.95 -13.90 10.32
CA GLY A 144 -48.63 -13.05 9.15
C GLY A 144 -47.77 -11.84 9.51
N ALA A 145 -48.03 -11.21 10.67
CA ALA A 145 -47.23 -10.09 11.15
C ALA A 145 -45.80 -10.50 11.50
N ILE A 146 -45.61 -11.68 12.11
CA ILE A 146 -44.27 -12.22 12.42
C ILE A 146 -43.50 -12.54 11.13
N ILE A 147 -44.16 -13.13 10.12
CA ILE A 147 -43.53 -13.42 8.83
C ILE A 147 -43.07 -12.13 8.13
N VAL A 148 -43.88 -11.08 8.14
CA VAL A 148 -43.50 -9.77 7.54
C VAL A 148 -42.31 -9.14 8.27
N ILE A 149 -42.25 -9.23 9.60
CA ILE A 149 -41.11 -8.74 10.39
C ILE A 149 -39.84 -9.53 10.07
N ILE A 150 -39.92 -10.86 9.99
CA ILE A 150 -38.78 -11.70 9.63
C ILE A 150 -38.28 -11.35 8.23
N ILE A 151 -39.17 -11.21 7.25
CA ILE A 151 -38.82 -10.80 5.88
C ILE A 151 -38.15 -9.43 5.89
N ALA A 152 -38.68 -8.46 6.64
CA ALA A 152 -38.08 -7.12 6.73
C ALA A 152 -36.68 -7.15 7.34
N ILE A 153 -36.47 -7.91 8.43
CA ILE A 153 -35.14 -8.10 9.03
C ILE A 153 -34.19 -8.76 8.03
N VAL A 154 -34.63 -9.80 7.33
CA VAL A 154 -33.82 -10.48 6.30
C VAL A 154 -33.42 -9.50 5.20
N LEU A 155 -34.34 -8.63 4.73
CA LEU A 155 -34.04 -7.62 3.71
C LEU A 155 -33.05 -6.55 4.22
N ILE A 156 -33.16 -6.12 5.47
CA ILE A 156 -32.21 -5.18 6.09
C ILE A 156 -30.82 -5.80 6.17
N VAL A 157 -30.73 -7.04 6.66
CA VAL A 157 -29.46 -7.78 6.74
C VAL A 157 -28.87 -7.99 5.35
N LEU A 158 -29.70 -8.35 4.37
CA LEU A 158 -29.28 -8.52 2.97
C LEU A 158 -28.77 -7.21 2.37
N ALA A 159 -29.45 -6.09 2.60
CA ALA A 159 -29.01 -4.77 2.14
C ALA A 159 -27.68 -4.36 2.78
N TRP A 160 -27.49 -4.62 4.08
CA TRP A 160 -26.22 -4.37 4.77
C TRP A 160 -25.09 -5.22 4.18
N LEU A 161 -25.31 -6.52 3.97
CA LEU A 161 -24.31 -7.41 3.35
C LEU A 161 -23.95 -6.96 1.94
N LEU A 162 -24.94 -6.62 1.11
CA LEU A 162 -24.73 -6.11 -0.24
C LEU A 162 -23.90 -4.81 -0.22
N SER A 163 -24.17 -3.91 0.74
CA SER A 163 -23.36 -2.70 0.91
C SER A 163 -21.90 -3.01 1.22
N GLN A 164 -21.61 -4.04 2.01
CA GLN A 164 -20.21 -4.39 2.31
C GLN A 164 -19.52 -4.97 1.07
N VAL A 165 -20.21 -5.81 0.29
CA VAL A 165 -19.68 -6.37 -0.95
C VAL A 165 -19.35 -5.26 -1.95
N VAL A 166 -20.23 -4.26 -2.12
CA VAL A 166 -19.97 -3.12 -3.02
C VAL A 166 -18.76 -2.32 -2.54
N LYS A 167 -18.61 -2.06 -1.23
CA LYS A 167 -17.45 -1.35 -0.70
C LYS A 167 -16.15 -2.11 -0.95
N LEU A 168 -16.13 -3.41 -0.69
CA LEU A 168 -14.96 -4.26 -0.94
C LEU A 168 -14.62 -4.32 -2.44
N ALA A 169 -15.61 -4.47 -3.30
CA ALA A 169 -15.43 -4.49 -4.75
C ALA A 169 -14.88 -3.16 -5.29
N LEU A 170 -15.39 -2.04 -4.79
CA LEU A 170 -14.86 -0.72 -5.11
C LEU A 170 -13.40 -0.61 -4.64
N SER A 171 -13.10 -0.93 -3.38
CA SER A 171 -11.76 -0.87 -2.80
C SER A 171 -10.74 -1.64 -3.67
N ARG A 172 -11.02 -2.91 -3.97
CA ARG A 172 -10.12 -3.73 -4.80
C ARG A 172 -9.95 -3.18 -6.21
N SER A 173 -11.02 -2.68 -6.82
CA SER A 173 -10.95 -2.09 -8.17
C SER A 173 -10.04 -0.86 -8.19
N ARG A 174 -10.01 -0.09 -7.09
CA ARG A 174 -9.18 1.11 -6.98
C ARG A 174 -7.69 0.80 -6.85
N GLU A 175 -7.33 -0.27 -6.15
CA GLU A 175 -5.95 -0.75 -6.08
C GLU A 175 -5.40 -1.11 -7.47
N TYR A 176 -6.16 -1.87 -8.28
CA TYR A 176 -5.74 -2.17 -9.66
C TYR A 176 -5.61 -0.92 -10.54
N LEU A 177 -6.49 0.07 -10.34
CA LEU A 177 -6.40 1.35 -11.05
C LEU A 177 -5.21 2.19 -10.58
N ALA A 178 -4.84 2.09 -9.31
CA ALA A 178 -3.67 2.75 -8.76
C ALA A 178 -2.38 2.12 -9.27
N ASP A 179 -2.31 0.80 -9.39
CA ASP A 179 -1.20 0.08 -10.02
C ASP A 179 -1.06 0.44 -11.50
N ALA A 180 -2.16 0.37 -12.24
CA ALA A 180 -2.17 0.78 -13.65
C ALA A 180 -1.77 2.25 -13.81
N GLY A 181 -2.25 3.13 -12.93
CA GLY A 181 -1.90 4.55 -12.93
C GLY A 181 -0.44 4.78 -12.61
N SER A 182 0.14 4.05 -11.64
CA SER A 182 1.56 4.10 -11.34
C SER A 182 2.40 3.75 -12.57
N VAL A 183 2.10 2.62 -13.21
CA VAL A 183 2.79 2.22 -14.46
C VAL A 183 2.56 3.24 -15.58
N GLU A 184 1.38 3.83 -15.67
CA GLU A 184 1.09 4.88 -16.65
C GLU A 184 1.91 6.17 -16.38
N LEU A 185 2.24 6.46 -15.11
CA LEU A 185 3.06 7.59 -14.71
C LEU A 185 4.55 7.30 -14.90
N THR A 186 5.06 6.18 -14.39
CA THR A 186 6.50 5.84 -14.36
C THR A 186 6.98 5.21 -15.66
N LYS A 187 6.07 4.57 -16.41
CA LYS A 187 6.39 3.72 -17.57
C LYS A 187 7.29 2.53 -17.24
N ASP A 188 7.30 2.11 -15.98
CA ASP A 188 8.13 1.00 -15.50
C ASP A 188 7.25 0.00 -14.70
N PRO A 189 6.64 -1.00 -15.38
CA PRO A 189 5.86 -2.04 -14.69
C PRO A 189 6.74 -2.99 -13.87
N ASP A 190 8.00 -3.17 -14.24
CA ASP A 190 8.94 -4.05 -13.55
C ASP A 190 9.28 -3.46 -12.17
N ALA A 191 9.49 -2.15 -12.10
CA ALA A 191 9.70 -1.44 -10.83
C ALA A 191 8.51 -1.55 -9.88
N MET A 192 7.28 -1.46 -10.39
CA MET A 192 6.07 -1.65 -9.57
C MET A 192 5.97 -3.09 -9.04
N ILE A 193 6.23 -4.09 -9.89
CA ILE A 193 6.22 -5.50 -9.48
C ILE A 193 7.30 -5.77 -8.42
N SER A 194 8.53 -5.30 -8.65
CA SER A 194 9.65 -5.47 -7.71
C SER A 194 9.36 -4.80 -6.37
N ALA A 195 8.83 -3.58 -6.38
CA ALA A 195 8.40 -2.88 -5.18
C ALA A 195 7.34 -3.68 -4.39
N LEU A 196 6.30 -4.19 -5.07
CA LEU A 196 5.26 -5.00 -4.42
C LEU A 196 5.85 -6.27 -3.79
N ARG A 197 6.76 -6.96 -4.47
CA ARG A 197 7.44 -8.16 -3.95
C ARG A 197 8.30 -7.87 -2.72
N LYS A 198 8.95 -6.72 -2.67
CA LYS A 198 9.76 -6.30 -1.50
C LYS A 198 8.92 -5.91 -0.30
N ILE A 199 7.74 -5.34 -0.56
CA ILE A 199 6.82 -4.83 0.47
C ILE A 199 5.95 -5.96 1.06
N GLU A 200 5.64 -6.99 0.28
CA GLU A 200 4.76 -8.11 0.65
C GLU A 200 5.09 -8.69 2.03
N GLY A 201 4.15 -8.56 2.99
CA GLY A 201 4.28 -9.10 4.33
C GLY A 201 5.14 -8.25 5.30
N ARG A 202 5.63 -7.08 4.85
CA ARG A 202 6.56 -6.23 5.61
C ARG A 202 6.03 -4.83 5.87
N GLY A 203 4.77 -4.56 5.51
CA GLY A 203 4.12 -3.25 5.69
C GLY A 203 3.53 -2.98 7.08
N GLU A 204 3.55 -3.93 8.02
CA GLU A 204 2.87 -3.78 9.31
C GLU A 204 3.48 -2.64 10.17
N LEU A 205 2.65 -1.63 10.49
CA LEU A 205 3.05 -0.52 11.35
C LEU A 205 2.66 -0.80 12.81
N PRO A 206 3.62 -1.10 13.71
CA PRO A 206 3.31 -1.38 15.12
C PRO A 206 2.70 -0.15 15.79
N GLY A 207 1.47 -0.30 16.31
CA GLY A 207 0.74 0.77 16.99
C GLY A 207 -0.06 1.72 16.10
N ALA A 208 -0.14 1.46 14.79
CA ALA A 208 -1.06 2.19 13.91
C ALA A 208 -2.52 1.82 14.19
N THR A 209 -3.43 2.78 14.06
CA THR A 209 -4.88 2.48 14.16
C THR A 209 -5.33 1.69 12.93
N SER A 210 -6.38 0.88 13.06
CA SER A 210 -6.92 0.10 11.93
C SER A 210 -7.27 0.98 10.72
N ALA A 211 -7.70 2.22 10.95
CA ALA A 211 -7.99 3.19 9.89
C ALA A 211 -6.73 3.71 9.14
N VAL A 212 -5.56 3.69 9.78
CA VAL A 212 -4.29 4.02 9.13
C VAL A 212 -3.77 2.82 8.34
N MET A 213 -3.86 1.62 8.93
CA MET A 213 -3.50 0.37 8.25
C MET A 213 -4.32 0.14 6.97
N GLU A 214 -5.56 0.63 6.92
CA GLU A 214 -6.39 0.59 5.70
C GLU A 214 -5.91 1.51 4.57
N LEU A 215 -5.04 2.49 4.85
CA LEU A 215 -4.46 3.39 3.85
C LEU A 215 -3.10 2.92 3.33
N CYS A 216 -2.52 1.90 3.97
CA CYS A 216 -1.18 1.41 3.68
C CYS A 216 -1.13 0.54 2.42
N VAL A 217 -0.04 0.63 1.65
CA VAL A 217 0.21 -0.16 0.43
C VAL A 217 0.13 -1.67 0.69
N ASP A 218 0.59 -2.10 1.87
CA ASP A 218 0.48 -3.47 2.34
C ASP A 218 -0.12 -3.53 3.74
N ASN A 219 -1.03 -4.49 3.92
CA ASN A 219 -1.74 -4.75 5.16
C ASN A 219 -1.86 -6.27 5.31
N PRO A 220 -0.85 -6.95 5.89
CA PRO A 220 -0.83 -8.39 5.99
C PRO A 220 -1.98 -8.87 6.88
N ARG A 221 -3.03 -9.42 6.25
CA ARG A 221 -4.13 -10.12 6.94
C ARG A 221 -4.20 -11.53 6.39
N GLU A 222 -3.66 -12.50 7.13
CA GLU A 222 -3.66 -13.91 6.72
C GLU A 222 -5.00 -14.62 7.05
N GLY A 223 -5.36 -15.62 6.23
CA GLY A 223 -6.45 -16.59 6.51
C GLY A 223 -7.83 -16.23 5.94
N PHE A 224 -8.92 -16.64 6.62
CA PHE A 224 -10.32 -16.35 6.23
C PHE A 224 -10.63 -14.84 6.08
N ALA A 225 -9.69 -13.98 6.49
CA ALA A 225 -9.68 -12.54 6.32
C ALA A 225 -9.32 -12.07 4.88
N ASP A 226 -8.76 -12.92 4.02
CA ASP A 226 -8.41 -12.58 2.63
C ASP A 226 -9.68 -12.31 1.78
N LEU A 227 -10.78 -13.00 2.10
CA LEU A 227 -12.11 -12.71 1.54
C LEU A 227 -12.68 -11.35 1.98
N PHE A 228 -12.20 -10.82 3.12
CA PHE A 228 -12.56 -9.51 3.67
C PHE A 228 -11.40 -8.50 3.60
N ALA A 229 -10.33 -8.83 2.86
CA ALA A 229 -9.22 -7.91 2.64
C ALA A 229 -9.73 -6.75 1.79
N THR A 230 -9.52 -5.53 2.30
CA THR A 230 -9.83 -4.27 1.61
C THR A 230 -8.92 -4.07 0.40
N HIS A 231 -7.80 -4.80 0.35
CA HIS A 231 -6.83 -4.82 -0.73
C HIS A 231 -6.79 -6.20 -1.40
N PRO A 232 -6.61 -6.27 -2.74
CA PRO A 232 -6.33 -7.52 -3.40
C PRO A 232 -4.93 -8.02 -3.00
N SER A 233 -4.72 -9.34 -2.98
CA SER A 233 -3.42 -9.91 -2.62
C SER A 233 -2.31 -9.40 -3.54
N VAL A 234 -1.09 -9.25 -3.02
CA VAL A 234 0.07 -8.82 -3.80
C VAL A 234 0.24 -9.69 -5.05
N GLN A 235 0.11 -11.01 -4.89
CA GLN A 235 0.13 -11.96 -6.01
C GLN A 235 -0.86 -11.58 -7.13
N SER A 236 -2.12 -11.25 -6.79
CA SER A 236 -3.13 -10.89 -7.80
C SER A 236 -2.83 -9.56 -8.50
N ARG A 237 -2.21 -8.61 -7.80
CA ARG A 237 -1.74 -7.33 -8.37
C ARG A 237 -0.57 -7.55 -9.32
N VAL A 238 0.41 -8.37 -8.92
CA VAL A 238 1.54 -8.76 -9.76
C VAL A 238 1.06 -9.49 -11.02
N GLU A 239 0.14 -10.44 -10.90
CA GLU A 239 -0.45 -11.13 -12.05
C GLU A 239 -1.16 -10.16 -13.01
N ALA A 240 -1.89 -9.17 -12.48
CA ALA A 240 -2.53 -8.14 -13.30
C ALA A 240 -1.49 -7.29 -14.04
N LEU A 241 -0.41 -6.87 -13.36
CA LEU A 241 0.68 -6.10 -13.97
C LEU A 241 1.41 -6.88 -15.06
N VAL A 242 1.72 -8.16 -14.82
CA VAL A 242 2.33 -9.05 -15.82
C VAL A 242 1.40 -9.20 -17.03
N LYS A 243 0.10 -9.44 -16.79
CA LYS A 243 -0.88 -9.70 -17.84
C LYS A 243 -1.21 -8.47 -18.69
N PHE A 244 -1.39 -7.31 -18.05
CA PHE A 244 -1.93 -6.11 -18.71
C PHE A 244 -0.86 -5.06 -19.01
N ALA A 245 0.18 -4.95 -18.19
CA ALA A 245 1.28 -3.99 -18.40
C ALA A 245 2.54 -4.63 -19.01
N GLY A 246 2.61 -5.96 -19.09
CA GLY A 246 3.73 -6.68 -19.69
C GLY A 246 4.99 -6.73 -18.83
N GLY A 247 4.85 -6.50 -17.52
CA GLY A 247 5.97 -6.59 -16.58
C GLY A 247 6.44 -8.02 -16.35
N ARG A 248 7.64 -8.15 -15.78
CA ARG A 248 8.29 -9.43 -15.47
C ARG A 248 8.34 -9.62 -13.96
N ASP A 249 7.79 -10.72 -13.49
CA ASP A 249 7.84 -11.11 -12.08
C ASP A 249 9.15 -11.86 -11.78
N PRO A 250 10.02 -11.35 -10.89
CA PRO A 250 11.21 -12.08 -10.44
C PRO A 250 10.86 -13.26 -9.51
N GLY A 251 9.60 -13.37 -9.07
CA GLY A 251 9.14 -14.34 -8.08
C GLY A 251 9.25 -13.80 -6.65
N PRO A 252 8.91 -14.62 -5.64
CA PRO A 252 9.07 -14.26 -4.23
C PRO A 252 10.55 -13.97 -3.94
N LEU A 253 10.82 -12.79 -3.37
CA LEU A 253 12.17 -12.41 -2.97
C LEU A 253 12.48 -12.99 -1.58
N PRO A 254 13.72 -13.47 -1.34
CA PRO A 254 14.13 -13.97 -0.03
C PRO A 254 14.03 -12.87 1.04
N ASP A 255 13.85 -13.29 2.30
CA ASP A 255 13.86 -12.36 3.41
C ASP A 255 15.28 -11.83 3.64
N PRO A 256 15.50 -10.50 3.75
CA PRO A 256 16.83 -9.94 3.96
C PRO A 256 17.47 -10.41 5.28
N THR A 257 16.68 -10.97 6.20
CA THR A 257 17.19 -11.62 7.42
C THR A 257 17.93 -12.94 7.15
N GLU A 258 17.69 -13.61 6.02
CA GLU A 258 18.39 -14.84 5.64
C GLU A 258 19.78 -14.57 5.03
N GLU A 259 20.04 -13.37 4.51
CA GLU A 259 21.35 -13.00 3.94
C GLU A 259 22.44 -12.72 5.00
N THR A 260 22.09 -12.70 6.29
CA THR A 260 23.08 -12.45 7.37
C THR A 260 23.78 -13.74 7.82
N GLU A 261 23.38 -14.92 7.36
CA GLU A 261 24.19 -16.13 7.52
C GLU A 261 25.29 -16.15 6.44
N GLN A 262 26.31 -15.31 6.64
CA GLN A 262 27.60 -15.53 6.02
C GLN A 262 28.01 -16.98 6.29
N PRO A 263 28.37 -17.81 5.28
CA PRO A 263 28.94 -19.11 5.57
C PRO A 263 30.19 -18.87 6.43
N GLU A 264 30.17 -19.40 7.65
CA GLU A 264 31.30 -19.36 8.58
C GLU A 264 32.56 -19.67 7.79
N ALA A 265 33.48 -18.71 7.77
CA ALA A 265 34.82 -18.92 7.25
C ALA A 265 35.44 -20.05 8.06
N GLU A 266 35.37 -21.27 7.51
CA GLU A 266 36.06 -22.44 8.01
C GLU A 266 37.54 -22.07 8.06
N GLN A 267 38.04 -21.84 9.29
CA GLN A 267 39.44 -21.55 9.56
C GLN A 267 40.27 -22.78 9.19
N VAL A 268 40.61 -22.91 7.91
CA VAL A 268 41.62 -23.84 7.44
C VAL A 268 42.98 -23.24 7.77
N GLY A 269 43.72 -23.96 8.60
CA GLY A 269 44.97 -23.53 9.22
C GLY A 269 46.03 -23.03 8.23
N ALA A 270 46.87 -22.13 8.77
CA ALA A 270 48.05 -21.59 8.14
C ALA A 270 48.92 -22.67 7.48
N GLN A 271 49.05 -22.61 6.14
CA GLN A 271 50.13 -23.22 5.38
C GLN A 271 50.53 -22.31 4.22
N ASP A 272 51.81 -22.35 3.91
CA ASP A 272 52.63 -21.38 3.19
C ASP A 272 52.23 -21.08 1.72
N GLY A 273 52.43 -19.81 1.34
CA GLY A 273 52.67 -19.36 -0.05
C GLY A 273 51.45 -18.90 -0.86
N PRO A 274 51.61 -17.89 -1.76
CA PRO A 274 50.55 -17.53 -2.69
C PRO A 274 50.30 -18.68 -3.70
N PRO A 275 49.03 -18.96 -4.07
CA PRO A 275 48.69 -20.06 -4.96
C PRO A 275 49.26 -19.83 -6.37
N PRO A 276 49.65 -20.89 -7.12
CA PRO A 276 50.11 -20.72 -8.49
C PRO A 276 48.97 -20.20 -9.37
N LEU A 277 49.24 -19.14 -10.14
CA LEU A 277 48.29 -18.56 -11.09
C LEU A 277 47.90 -19.62 -12.13
N SER A 278 46.59 -19.79 -12.34
CA SER A 278 46.04 -20.69 -13.35
C SER A 278 46.51 -20.30 -14.75
N GLN A 279 47.22 -21.21 -15.41
CA GLN A 279 47.61 -21.08 -16.81
C GLN A 279 46.37 -21.12 -17.71
N GLY A 280 46.08 -19.99 -18.37
CA GLY A 280 45.08 -19.92 -19.43
C GLY A 280 45.57 -20.58 -20.73
N PRO A 281 44.69 -20.80 -21.72
CA PRO A 281 44.95 -21.60 -22.93
C PRO A 281 45.97 -21.01 -23.93
N TRP A 282 46.70 -19.97 -23.53
CA TRP A 282 47.73 -19.28 -24.31
C TRP A 282 49.12 -19.34 -23.68
N SER A 283 49.32 -20.14 -22.63
CA SER A 283 50.60 -20.21 -21.89
C SER A 283 51.54 -21.31 -22.39
N ASP A 284 51.56 -21.60 -23.68
CA ASP A 284 52.56 -22.49 -24.27
C ASP A 284 53.44 -21.74 -25.28
N GLY A 285 54.71 -21.58 -24.89
CA GLY A 285 55.82 -21.44 -25.84
C GLY A 285 56.50 -20.07 -25.90
N ALA A 286 57.54 -19.88 -25.08
CA ALA A 286 58.88 -19.43 -25.51
C ALA A 286 59.76 -19.13 -24.29
N GLY A 287 61.02 -19.59 -24.34
CA GLY A 287 62.05 -19.40 -23.31
C GLY A 287 62.50 -17.94 -23.08
N PRO A 288 63.51 -17.72 -22.23
CA PRO A 288 63.76 -16.42 -21.61
C PRO A 288 64.37 -15.45 -22.62
N ALA A 289 63.58 -14.46 -23.04
CA ALA A 289 64.10 -13.29 -23.74
C ALA A 289 64.37 -12.17 -22.73
N ASN A 290 65.63 -11.78 -22.63
CA ASN A 290 66.12 -10.56 -21.97
C ASN A 290 65.14 -9.38 -22.14
N LEU A 291 64.60 -8.87 -21.03
CA LEU A 291 64.03 -7.53 -21.00
C LEU A 291 65.16 -6.53 -20.70
N PRO A 292 65.35 -5.47 -21.50
CA PRO A 292 66.29 -4.42 -21.15
C PRO A 292 65.76 -3.61 -19.95
N SER A 293 66.65 -3.36 -18.99
CA SER A 293 66.41 -2.58 -17.78
C SER A 293 66.00 -1.14 -18.10
N VAL A 294 64.82 -0.72 -17.63
CA VAL A 294 64.40 0.69 -17.62
C VAL A 294 65.11 1.39 -16.45
N PRO A 295 65.89 2.46 -16.66
CA PRO A 295 66.50 3.18 -15.55
C PRO A 295 65.47 4.09 -14.86
N ALA A 296 65.48 4.07 -13.53
CA ALA A 296 64.71 4.96 -12.68
C ALA A 296 65.18 6.42 -12.80
N PRO A 297 64.28 7.42 -12.86
CA PRO A 297 64.67 8.81 -12.67
C PRO A 297 64.70 9.16 -11.17
N SER A 298 65.90 9.48 -10.67
CA SER A 298 66.12 10.15 -9.37
C SER A 298 65.90 11.67 -9.49
N PRO A 299 65.64 12.38 -8.38
CA PRO A 299 64.87 13.61 -8.35
C PRO A 299 65.74 14.86 -8.57
N SER A 300 65.19 15.90 -9.20
CA SER A 300 65.81 17.23 -9.16
C SER A 300 64.79 18.37 -9.23
N ALA A 301 64.73 19.09 -8.11
CA ALA A 301 64.64 20.55 -7.98
C ALA A 301 63.62 21.35 -8.83
N ALA A 302 62.57 21.84 -8.15
CA ALA A 302 62.06 23.20 -8.31
C ALA A 302 63.09 24.22 -7.75
N PRO A 303 63.04 25.55 -7.99
CA PRO A 303 61.88 26.33 -8.46
C PRO A 303 62.20 27.41 -9.52
N ALA A 304 61.17 27.98 -10.17
CA ALA A 304 60.97 29.44 -10.32
C ALA A 304 59.91 29.80 -11.37
N ALA A 305 59.11 30.82 -11.00
CA ALA A 305 58.49 31.85 -11.83
C ALA A 305 57.32 31.49 -12.75
N ASN A 306 56.13 31.85 -12.26
CA ASN A 306 54.93 32.17 -13.05
C ASN A 306 55.21 33.24 -14.12
N PRO A 307 54.66 33.07 -15.34
CA PRO A 307 54.19 34.18 -16.14
C PRO A 307 52.65 34.25 -16.10
N MET A 308 52.16 35.40 -15.65
CA MET A 308 50.78 35.87 -15.77
C MET A 308 50.22 35.66 -17.18
N GLY A 309 49.07 34.98 -17.28
CA GLY A 309 48.23 34.95 -18.48
C GLY A 309 47.32 36.19 -18.58
N PRO A 310 46.83 36.57 -19.77
CA PRO A 310 46.37 37.93 -20.07
C PRO A 310 44.90 38.24 -19.73
N TRP A 311 44.23 37.48 -18.85
CA TRP A 311 42.81 37.71 -18.55
C TRP A 311 42.62 37.99 -17.06
N GLY A 312 42.73 39.28 -16.71
CA GLY A 312 42.38 39.83 -15.40
C GLY A 312 40.87 39.92 -15.20
N ARG A 313 40.44 39.76 -13.94
CA ARG A 313 39.06 39.90 -13.47
C ARG A 313 38.59 41.35 -13.52
N HIS A 314 37.35 41.54 -13.97
CA HIS A 314 36.42 42.53 -13.42
C HIS A 314 35.37 41.78 -12.61
#